data_AF-X0W1K2-F1
#
_entry.id   AF-X0W1K2-F1
#
_cell.length_a   1.000
_cell.length_b   1.000
_cell.length_c   1.000
_cell.angle_alpha   90.00
_cell.angle_beta   90.00
_cell.angle_gamma   90.00
#
_symmetry.space_group_name_H-M   'P 1'
#
loop_
_entity.id
_entity.type
_entity.pdbx_description
1 polymer ?
#
loop_
_entity_poly.entity_id
_entity_poly.type
_entity_poly.pdbx_seq_one_letter_code
_entity_poly.pdbx_strand_id
1 'polypeptide(L)'
;MILLELIIFLKDGTQQSMKIDRLKTSGINENNFFIESHKTGRIEVPLDSIDGFKIETGRTYLLHESTQIHLTTAIGILSKHST
;
A
#
# COMPACT_ATOMS: atom_id res chain seq x y z
N MET A 1 16.33 -11.98 -2.69
CA MET A 1 15.24 -11.95 -1.69
C MET A 1 14.17 -11.03 -2.26
N ILE A 2 13.05 -11.56 -2.76
CA ILE A 2 12.02 -10.72 -3.39
C ILE A 2 11.05 -10.29 -2.30
N LEU A 3 10.94 -8.99 -2.07
CA LEU A 3 10.05 -8.40 -1.07
C LEU A 3 8.64 -8.26 -1.64
N LEU A 4 7.63 -8.46 -0.80
CA LEU A 4 6.25 -8.10 -1.14
C LEU A 4 6.18 -6.58 -1.31
N GLU A 5 5.65 -6.11 -2.43
CA GLU A 5 5.62 -4.68 -2.79
C GLU A 5 4.20 -4.26 -3.17
N LEU A 6 3.75 -3.14 -2.59
CA LEU A 6 2.50 -2.48 -2.95
C LEU A 6 2.84 -1.38 -3.94
N ILE A 7 2.24 -1.43 -5.12
CA ILE A 7 2.40 -0.43 -6.17
C ILE A 7 1.03 0.23 -6.37
N ILE A 8 0.99 1.56 -6.31
CA ILE A 8 -0.20 2.39 -6.50
C ILE A 8 0.01 3.16 -7.81
N PHE A 9 -0.93 3.01 -8.73
CA PHE A 9 -0.95 3.72 -10.01
C PHE A 9 -1.80 4.98 -9.85
N LEU A 10 -1.26 6.12 -10.27
CA LEU A 10 -1.94 7.41 -10.21
C LEU A 10 -2.47 7.80 -11.59
N LYS A 11 -3.54 8.60 -11.62
CA LYS A 11 -4.20 9.07 -12.85
C LYS A 11 -3.31 9.94 -13.73
N ASP A 12 -2.25 10.52 -13.18
CA ASP A 12 -1.24 11.27 -13.93
C ASP A 12 -0.19 10.37 -14.61
N GLY A 13 -0.32 9.05 -14.48
CA GLY A 13 0.59 8.04 -15.03
C GLY A 13 1.78 7.73 -14.14
N THR A 14 1.94 8.41 -13.00
CA THR A 14 3.01 8.13 -12.04
C THR A 14 2.67 6.92 -11.16
N GLN A 15 3.70 6.39 -10.50
CA GLN A 15 3.58 5.23 -9.62
C GLN A 15 4.23 5.51 -8.28
N GLN A 16 3.56 5.10 -7.21
CA GLN A 16 4.11 5.09 -5.85
C GLN A 16 4.23 3.65 -5.40
N SER A 17 5.41 3.25 -4.92
CA SER A 17 5.66 1.88 -4.46
C SER A 17 6.19 1.84 -3.04
N MET A 18 5.77 0.83 -2.29
CA MET A 18 6.24 0.58 -0.94
C MET A 18 6.48 -0.91 -0.72
N LYS A 19 7.66 -1.22 -0.15
CA LYS A 19 7.95 -2.54 0.39
C LYS A 19 7.09 -2.79 1.63
N ILE A 20 6.37 -3.89 1.62
CA ILE A 20 5.39 -4.28 2.64
C ILE A 20 6.08 -4.93 3.87
N ASP A 21 7.41 -5.05 3.87
CA ASP A 21 8.10 -5.57 5.04
C ASP A 21 7.97 -4.64 6.23
N ARG A 22 7.50 -5.19 7.36
CA ARG A 22 7.34 -4.43 8.61
C ARG A 22 6.44 -3.20 8.42
N LEU A 23 5.28 -3.38 7.77
CA LEU A 23 4.22 -2.38 7.83
C LEU A 23 3.88 -2.07 9.29
N LYS A 24 3.77 -0.78 9.57
CA LYS A 24 3.45 -0.24 10.88
C LYS A 24 2.00 0.21 10.96
N THR A 25 1.49 0.84 9.90
CA THR A 25 0.10 1.30 9.84
C THR A 25 -0.31 1.65 8.40
N SER A 26 -1.61 1.73 8.17
CA SER A 26 -2.23 2.22 6.94
C SER A 26 -3.61 2.79 7.25
N GLY A 27 -4.07 3.77 6.49
CA GLY A 27 -5.39 4.35 6.72
C GLY A 27 -5.72 5.47 5.74
N ILE A 28 -6.77 6.22 6.09
CA ILE A 28 -7.15 7.47 5.44
C ILE A 28 -6.91 8.59 6.44
N ASN A 29 -6.28 9.66 5.99
CA ASN A 29 -6.20 10.92 6.72
C ASN A 29 -6.75 12.03 5.81
N GLU A 30 -7.81 12.70 6.24
CA GLU A 30 -8.55 13.67 5.43
C GLU A 30 -8.98 13.05 4.08
N ASN A 31 -8.37 13.46 2.98
CA ASN A 31 -8.62 12.90 1.64
C ASN A 31 -7.41 12.14 1.07
N ASN A 32 -6.45 11.76 1.90
CA ASN A 32 -5.26 11.03 1.50
C ASN A 32 -5.28 9.60 2.05
N PHE A 33 -5.02 8.63 1.18
CA PHE A 33 -4.55 7.32 1.61
C PHE A 33 -3.14 7.45 2.16
N PHE A 34 -2.83 6.77 3.26
CA PHE A 34 -1.46 6.64 3.75
C PHE A 34 -1.10 5.20 4.08
N ILE A 35 0.19 4.90 3.92
CA ILE A 35 0.79 3.66 4.38
C ILE A 35 2.19 3.95 4.93
N GLU A 36 2.53 3.34 6.06
CA GLU A 36 3.80 3.57 6.76
C GLU A 36 4.51 2.24 7.00
N SER A 37 5.79 2.19 6.65
CA SER A 37 6.70 1.10 7.02
C SER A 37 7.88 1.63 7.84
N HIS A 38 8.45 0.78 8.69
CA HIS A 38 9.62 1.14 9.49
C HIS A 38 10.88 1.43 8.66
N LYS A 39 10.96 0.95 7.41
CA LYS A 39 12.17 1.07 6.59
C LYS A 39 12.08 2.17 5.54
N THR A 40 10.92 2.35 4.93
CA THR A 40 10.71 3.29 3.82
C THR A 40 9.99 4.55 4.27
N GLY A 41 9.53 4.61 5.53
CA GLY A 41 8.77 5.74 6.05
C GLY A 41 7.32 5.70 5.59
N ARG A 42 6.71 6.87 5.47
CA ARG A 42 5.30 7.07 5.14
C ARG A 42 5.13 7.56 3.72
N ILE A 43 4.23 6.94 2.98
CA ILE A 43 3.71 7.44 1.70
C ILE A 43 2.29 7.94 1.94
N GLU A 44 1.97 9.07 1.33
CA GLU A 44 0.61 9.61 1.25
C GLU A 44 0.24 9.86 -0.20
N VAL A 45 -0.99 9.49 -0.56
CA VAL A 45 -1.53 9.63 -1.90
C VAL A 45 -2.96 10.18 -1.81
N PRO A 46 -3.31 11.27 -2.52
CA PRO A 46 -4.69 11.73 -2.61
C PRO A 46 -5.62 10.64 -3.13
N LEU A 47 -6.75 10.39 -2.48
CA LEU A 47 -7.68 9.33 -2.85
C LEU A 47 -8.25 9.51 -4.25
N ASP A 48 -8.46 10.75 -4.67
CA ASP A 48 -8.98 11.13 -5.98
C ASP A 48 -7.96 10.97 -7.11
N SER A 49 -6.66 10.87 -6.79
CA SER A 49 -5.60 10.64 -7.77
C SER A 49 -5.30 9.16 -8.02
N ILE A 50 -5.84 8.26 -7.22
CA ILE A 50 -5.65 6.81 -7.36
C ILE A 50 -6.40 6.32 -8.61
N ASP A 51 -5.67 5.65 -9.49
CA ASP A 51 -6.22 4.96 -10.66
C ASP A 51 -6.38 3.46 -10.36
N GLY A 52 -5.35 2.84 -9.78
CA GLY A 52 -5.37 1.43 -9.42
C GLY A 52 -4.24 1.04 -8.48
N PHE A 53 -4.15 -0.25 -8.14
CA PHE A 53 -3.04 -0.77 -7.37
C PHE A 53 -2.72 -2.22 -7.74
N LYS A 54 -1.50 -2.65 -7.44
CA LYS A 54 -1.02 -4.02 -7.60
C LYS A 54 -0.18 -4.41 -6.40
N ILE A 55 -0.29 -5.68 -6.01
CA ILE A 55 0.64 -6.28 -5.05
C ILE A 55 1.55 -7.23 -5.83
N GLU A 56 2.83 -6.93 -5.83
CA GLU A 56 3.83 -7.84 -6.39
C GLU A 56 4.40 -8.73 -5.29
N THR A 57 4.33 -10.04 -5.53
CA THR A 57 4.89 -11.05 -4.64
C THR A 57 5.82 -11.97 -5.41
N GLY A 58 7.05 -12.13 -4.93
CA GLY A 58 8.00 -13.05 -5.54
C GLY A 58 7.89 -14.50 -5.08
N ARG A 59 7.25 -14.76 -3.94
CA ARG A 59 7.01 -16.11 -3.35
C ARG A 59 5.86 -16.05 -2.33
N THR A 60 5.28 -17.20 -1.97
CA THR A 60 4.33 -17.32 -0.86
C THR A 60 4.97 -16.84 0.44
N TYR A 61 4.63 -15.63 0.90
CA TYR A 61 5.16 -15.04 2.12
C TYR A 61 4.17 -15.22 3.27
N LEU A 62 4.66 -15.76 4.39
CA LEU A 62 3.96 -15.70 5.67
C LEU A 62 4.23 -14.33 6.28
N LEU A 63 3.23 -13.44 6.22
CA LEU A 63 3.29 -12.17 6.92
C LEU A 63 3.05 -12.40 8.42
N HIS A 64 3.69 -11.59 9.25
CA HIS A 64 3.28 -11.50 10.65
C HIS A 64 1.85 -10.95 10.72
N GLU A 65 1.05 -11.42 11.67
CA GLU A 65 -0.37 -11.09 11.77
C GLU A 65 -0.63 -9.57 11.75
N SER A 66 0.17 -8.80 12.50
CA SER A 66 0.07 -7.34 12.49
C SER A 66 0.31 -6.73 11.10
N THR A 67 1.33 -7.19 10.37
CA THR A 67 1.59 -6.76 9.00
C THR A 67 0.44 -7.14 8.06
N GLN A 68 -0.15 -8.32 8.25
CA GLN A 68 -1.31 -8.78 7.49
C GLN A 68 -2.55 -7.91 7.73
N ILE A 69 -2.81 -7.50 8.97
CA ILE A 69 -3.92 -6.59 9.32
C ILE A 69 -3.74 -5.25 8.61
N HIS A 70 -2.57 -4.63 8.73
CA HIS A 70 -2.30 -3.34 8.06
C HIS A 70 -2.40 -3.48 6.54
N LEU A 71 -1.84 -4.54 5.96
CA LEU A 71 -1.96 -4.77 4.53
C LEU A 71 -3.42 -4.96 4.09
N THR A 72 -4.21 -5.72 4.85
CA THR A 72 -5.63 -5.96 4.56
C THR A 72 -6.42 -4.66 4.60
N THR A 73 -6.15 -3.80 5.59
CA THR A 73 -6.74 -2.46 5.66
C THR A 73 -6.36 -1.61 4.46
N ALA A 74 -5.07 -1.58 4.08
CA ALA A 74 -4.61 -0.85 2.90
C ALA A 74 -5.32 -1.32 1.62
N ILE A 75 -5.40 -2.63 1.40
CA ILE A 75 -6.12 -3.23 0.26
C ILE A 75 -7.60 -2.83 0.29
N GLY A 76 -8.25 -2.93 1.45
CA GLY A 76 -9.67 -2.60 1.59
C GLY A 76 -9.99 -1.14 1.26
N ILE A 77 -9.07 -0.22 1.58
CA ILE A 77 -9.17 1.19 1.19
C ILE A 77 -8.95 1.33 -0.31
N LEU A 78 -7.81 0.83 -0.82
CA LEU A 78 -7.45 0.99 -2.23
C LEU A 78 -8.51 0.40 -3.17
N SER A 79 -9.05 -0.79 -2.88
CA SER A 79 -10.12 -1.43 -3.66
C SER A 79 -11.41 -0.61 -3.74
N LYS A 80 -11.68 0.30 -2.80
CA LYS A 80 -12.85 1.19 -2.84
C LYS A 80 -12.63 2.44 -3.68
N HIS A 81 -11.37 2.82 -3.89
CA HIS A 81 -10.98 4.08 -4.52
C HIS A 81 -10.26 3.88 -5.87
N SER A 82 -9.82 2.67 -6.18
CA SER A 82 -9.42 2.25 -7.52
C SER A 82 -10.65 2.09 -8.40
N THR A 83 -10.57 2.57 -9.65
CA THR A 83 -11.71 2.61 -10.58
C THR A 83 -11.66 1.44 -11.57
#